data_AF-A0A7C4X794-F1
#
_entry.id   AF-A0A7C4X794-F1
#
_cell.length_a   1.000
_cell.length_b   1.000
_cell.length_c   1.000
_cell.angle_alpha   90.00
_cell.angle_beta   90.00
_cell.angle_gamma   90.00
#
_symmetry.space_group_name_H-M   'P 1'
#
loop_
_entity.id
_entity.type
_entity.pdbx_description
1 polymer ?
#
loop_
_entity_poly.entity_id
_entity_poly.type
_entity_poly.pdbx_seq_one_letter_code
_entity_poly.pdbx_strand_id
1 'polypeptide(L)'
;RRGGAMATAPVILVFVADLAKYKLSRMQEPGLKDPEIQKSYYNVAIGLIAGNVYLFAASQGLAAWFHNCNKTALADLLKLGNDQHVVYAQTVGHPA
;
A
#
# COMPACT_ATOMS: atom_id res chain seq x y z
N ARG A 1 9.35 14.21 18.99
CA ARG A 1 8.60 15.17 18.13
C ARG A 1 9.28 15.23 16.75
N ARG A 2 8.84 14.43 15.79
CA ARG A 2 9.17 14.57 14.35
C ARG A 2 7.97 14.11 13.53
N GLY A 3 6.86 14.83 13.65
CA GLY A 3 5.74 14.76 12.72
C GLY A 3 5.90 15.90 11.71
N GLY A 4 6.94 15.84 10.87
CA GLY A 4 7.17 16.84 9.82
C GLY A 4 6.38 16.45 8.59
N ALA A 5 5.58 17.39 8.05
CA ALA A 5 4.77 17.33 6.81
C ALA A 5 3.75 16.18 6.65
N MET A 6 4.09 14.93 7.00
CA MET A 6 3.18 13.78 6.92
C MET A 6 1.97 13.90 7.84
N ALA A 7 2.12 14.54 9.00
CA ALA A 7 1.03 14.70 9.96
C ALA A 7 -0.03 15.72 9.53
N THR A 8 0.28 16.53 8.51
CA THR A 8 -0.58 17.63 8.02
C THR A 8 -1.14 17.38 6.62
N ALA A 9 -0.77 16.28 5.98
CA ALA A 9 -1.31 15.93 4.68
C ALA A 9 -2.79 15.49 4.80
N PRO A 10 -3.66 15.89 3.86
CA PRO A 10 -5.09 15.60 3.93
C PRO A 10 -5.42 14.12 3.72
N VAL A 11 -4.56 13.36 3.03
CA VAL A 11 -4.82 11.95 2.68
C VAL A 11 -3.58 11.09 2.92
N ILE A 12 -3.80 9.94 3.54
CA ILE A 12 -2.81 8.85 3.65
C ILE A 12 -3.48 7.58 3.14
N LEU A 13 -2.94 7.00 2.07
CA LEU A 13 -3.32 5.69 1.55
C LEU A 13 -2.45 4.62 2.22
N VAL A 14 -3.06 3.54 2.68
CA VAL A 14 -2.35 2.38 3.25
C VAL A 14 -2.55 1.19 2.32
N PHE A 15 -1.45 0.65 1.80
CA PHE A 15 -1.47 -0.50 0.90
C PHE A 15 -1.42 -1.79 1.71
N VAL A 16 -2.47 -2.60 1.56
CA VAL A 16 -2.66 -3.87 2.27
C VAL A 16 -2.74 -5.01 1.26
N ALA A 17 -1.87 -6.00 1.40
CA ALA A 17 -1.95 -7.25 0.66
C ALA A 17 -2.94 -8.19 1.35
N ASP A 18 -3.96 -8.67 0.65
CA ASP A 18 -4.95 -9.62 1.16
C ASP A 18 -4.65 -11.02 0.63
N LEU A 19 -3.96 -11.81 1.45
CA LEU A 19 -3.48 -13.15 1.11
C LEU A 19 -4.60 -14.17 1.00
N ALA A 20 -5.76 -13.92 1.63
CA ALA A 20 -6.92 -14.81 1.48
C ALA A 20 -7.43 -14.82 0.04
N LYS A 21 -7.29 -13.70 -0.69
CA LYS A 21 -7.65 -13.61 -2.11
C LYS A 21 -6.77 -14.46 -3.02
N TYR A 22 -5.50 -14.66 -2.66
CA TYR A 22 -4.61 -15.58 -3.39
C TYR A 22 -5.04 -17.03 -3.22
N LYS A 23 -5.52 -17.41 -2.01
CA LYS A 23 -6.06 -18.76 -1.74
C LYS A 23 -7.32 -19.06 -2.56
N LEU A 24 -8.15 -18.05 -2.79
CA LEU A 24 -9.41 -18.15 -3.56
C LEU A 24 -9.23 -17.95 -5.06
N SER A 25 -8.04 -17.56 -5.51
CA SER A 25 -7.79 -17.26 -6.92
C SER A 25 -7.98 -18.50 -7.79
N ARG A 26 -8.74 -18.33 -8.88
CA ARG A 26 -8.88 -19.32 -9.96
C ARG A 26 -7.69 -19.31 -10.92
N MET A 27 -6.76 -18.37 -10.77
CA MET A 27 -5.56 -18.29 -11.62
C MET A 27 -4.67 -19.52 -11.38
N GLN A 28 -4.28 -20.15 -12.48
CA GLN A 28 -3.43 -21.34 -12.50
C GLN A 28 -1.95 -20.99 -12.76
N GLU A 29 -1.54 -19.77 -12.42
CA GLU A 29 -0.14 -19.35 -12.56
C GLU A 29 0.76 -20.26 -11.70
N PRO A 30 1.78 -20.90 -12.28
CA PRO A 30 2.69 -21.77 -11.55
C PRO A 30 3.31 -21.03 -10.37
N GLY A 31 3.26 -21.65 -9.18
CA GLY A 31 3.85 -21.07 -7.99
C GLY A 31 3.04 -19.95 -7.33
N LEU A 32 1.82 -19.62 -7.79
CA LEU A 32 0.99 -18.58 -7.14
C LEU A 32 0.56 -18.95 -5.70
N LYS A 33 0.69 -20.21 -5.30
CA LYS A 33 0.49 -20.65 -3.90
C LYS A 33 1.76 -20.52 -3.04
N ASP A 34 2.91 -20.27 -3.65
CA ASP A 34 4.18 -20.03 -2.93
C ASP A 34 4.18 -18.63 -2.30
N PRO A 35 4.44 -18.49 -1.00
CA PRO A 35 4.42 -17.20 -0.31
C PRO A 35 5.41 -16.16 -0.84
N GLU A 36 6.60 -16.57 -1.27
CA GLU A 36 7.61 -15.63 -1.80
C GLU A 36 7.22 -15.14 -3.20
N ILE A 37 6.61 -16.02 -4.00
CA ILE A 37 6.03 -15.62 -5.29
C ILE A 37 4.88 -14.64 -5.06
N GLN A 38 3.92 -14.95 -4.18
CA GLN A 38 2.82 -14.04 -3.83
C GLN A 38 3.33 -12.66 -3.39
N LYS A 39 4.41 -12.64 -2.60
CA LYS A 39 5.08 -11.42 -2.16
C LYS A 39 5.66 -10.60 -3.29
N SER A 40 6.30 -11.22 -4.26
CA SER A 40 6.71 -10.52 -5.48
C SER A 40 5.51 -9.89 -6.19
N TYR A 41 4.42 -10.64 -6.39
CA TYR A 41 3.22 -10.16 -7.09
C TYR A 41 2.55 -8.98 -6.38
N TYR A 42 2.29 -9.07 -5.07
CA TYR A 42 1.62 -7.96 -4.39
C TYR A 42 2.52 -6.72 -4.33
N ASN A 43 3.84 -6.86 -4.24
CA ASN A 43 4.75 -5.70 -4.24
C ASN A 43 4.72 -4.98 -5.60
N VAL A 44 4.73 -5.75 -6.70
CA VAL A 44 4.59 -5.18 -8.04
C VAL A 44 3.22 -4.52 -8.23
N ALA A 45 2.13 -5.19 -7.82
CA ALA A 45 0.78 -4.64 -7.92
C ALA A 45 0.65 -3.32 -7.13
N ILE A 46 1.19 -3.27 -5.91
CA ILE A 46 1.21 -2.05 -5.10
C ILE A 46 2.01 -0.95 -5.80
N GLY A 47 3.17 -1.26 -6.37
CA GLY A 47 3.97 -0.30 -7.13
C GLY A 47 3.23 0.31 -8.32
N LEU A 48 2.49 -0.52 -9.08
CA LEU A 48 1.66 -0.07 -10.19
C LEU A 48 0.53 0.86 -9.73
N ILE A 49 -0.17 0.49 -8.64
CA ILE A 49 -1.24 1.31 -8.06
C ILE A 49 -0.67 2.64 -7.54
N ALA A 50 0.42 2.61 -6.79
CA ALA A 50 1.07 3.80 -6.24
C ALA A 50 1.59 4.74 -7.33
N GLY A 51 2.08 4.19 -8.45
CA GLY A 51 2.47 4.95 -9.64
C GLY A 51 1.28 5.68 -10.28
N ASN A 52 0.13 5.01 -10.43
CA ASN A 52 -1.09 5.64 -10.93
C ASN A 52 -1.58 6.75 -10.00
N VAL A 53 -1.56 6.53 -8.68
CA VAL A 53 -1.88 7.57 -7.70
C VAL A 53 -0.94 8.76 -7.83
N TYR A 54 0.36 8.51 -7.97
CA TYR A 54 1.36 9.57 -8.14
C TYR A 54 1.08 10.43 -9.37
N LEU A 55 0.86 9.79 -10.53
CA LEU A 55 0.59 10.50 -11.78
C LEU A 55 -0.74 11.26 -11.73
N PHE A 56 -1.79 10.68 -11.14
CA PHE A 56 -3.06 11.37 -10.96
C PHE A 56 -2.90 12.58 -10.01
N ALA A 57 -2.26 12.41 -8.85
CA ALA A 57 -1.98 13.50 -7.91
C ALA A 57 -1.23 14.65 -8.59
N ALA A 58 -0.16 14.34 -9.34
CA ALA A 58 0.59 15.34 -10.09
C ALA A 58 -0.29 16.09 -11.11
N SER A 59 -1.19 15.37 -11.81
CA SER A 59 -2.14 16.00 -12.76
C SER A 59 -3.12 16.98 -12.09
N GLN A 60 -3.35 16.84 -10.79
CA GLN A 60 -4.21 17.71 -9.99
C GLN A 60 -3.42 18.78 -9.20
N GLY A 61 -2.11 18.93 -9.46
CA GLY A 61 -1.25 19.87 -8.72
C GLY A 61 -0.95 19.46 -7.29
N LEU A 62 -1.09 18.17 -6.96
CA LEU A 62 -0.78 17.60 -5.65
C LEU A 62 0.58 16.88 -5.67
N ALA A 63 1.21 16.78 -4.51
CA ALA A 63 2.36 15.92 -4.27
C ALA A 63 1.89 14.56 -3.70
N ALA A 64 2.58 13.49 -4.09
CA ALA A 64 2.39 12.15 -3.55
C ALA A 64 3.73 11.53 -3.15
N TRP A 65 3.85 11.09 -1.90
CA TRP A 65 5.06 10.44 -1.39
C TRP A 65 4.77 9.01 -0.96
N PHE A 66 5.38 8.04 -1.64
CA PHE A 66 5.33 6.63 -1.28
C PHE A 66 6.45 6.30 -0.28
N HIS A 67 6.10 5.62 0.82
CA HIS A 67 7.04 5.35 1.91
C HIS A 67 6.69 4.10 2.72
N ASN A 68 7.66 3.68 3.55
CA ASN A 68 7.44 2.65 4.56
C ASN A 68 6.58 3.19 5.72
N CYS A 69 5.95 2.30 6.48
CA CYS A 69 5.04 2.66 7.55
C CYS A 69 5.15 1.70 8.76
N ASN A 70 4.56 2.08 9.89
CA ASN A 70 4.42 1.20 11.04
C ASN A 70 3.31 0.18 10.77
N LYS A 71 3.69 -0.98 10.25
CA LYS A 71 2.77 -2.04 9.81
C LYS A 71 1.88 -2.55 10.93
N THR A 72 2.46 -2.82 12.11
CA THR A 72 1.73 -3.35 13.26
C THR A 72 0.71 -2.33 13.77
N ALA A 73 1.14 -1.10 14.02
CA ALA A 73 0.22 -0.07 14.53
C ALA A 73 -0.91 0.25 13.54
N LEU A 74 -0.64 0.23 12.23
CA LEU A 74 -1.68 0.43 11.22
C LEU A 74 -2.62 -0.77 11.09
N ALA A 75 -2.11 -1.99 11.18
CA ALA A 75 -2.95 -3.20 11.15
C ALA A 75 -3.93 -3.20 12.34
N ASP A 76 -3.46 -2.86 13.54
CA ASP A 76 -4.28 -2.75 14.74
C ASP A 76 -5.31 -1.63 14.61
N LEU A 77 -4.88 -0.43 14.18
CA LEU A 77 -5.76 0.73 14.00
C LEU A 77 -6.88 0.46 12.99
N LEU A 78 -6.56 -0.20 11.88
CA LEU A 78 -7.50 -0.54 10.80
C LEU A 78 -8.25 -1.85 11.05
N LYS A 79 -8.01 -2.54 12.17
CA LYS A 79 -8.63 -3.82 12.55
C LYS A 79 -8.52 -4.89 11.46
N LEU A 80 -7.33 -5.01 10.87
CA LEU A 80 -7.07 -5.95 9.80
C LEU A 80 -7.00 -7.40 10.32
N GLY A 81 -7.43 -8.35 9.51
CA GLY A 81 -7.32 -9.79 9.82
C GLY A 81 -5.92 -10.36 9.57
N ASN A 82 -5.69 -11.61 10.00
CA ASN A 82 -4.37 -12.28 9.91
C ASN A 82 -3.84 -12.45 8.47
N ASP A 83 -4.73 -12.51 7.47
CA ASP A 83 -4.37 -12.62 6.06
C ASP A 83 -4.22 -11.25 5.37
N GLN A 84 -4.42 -10.12 6.08
CA GLN A 84 -4.36 -8.76 5.54
C GLN A 84 -3.12 -8.02 6.04
N HIS A 85 -2.11 -7.91 5.18
CA HIS A 85 -0.76 -7.46 5.55
C HIS A 85 -0.52 -6.03 5.08
N VAL A 86 -0.29 -5.10 6.01
CA VAL A 86 0.15 -3.74 5.67
C VAL A 86 1.55 -3.79 5.07
N VAL A 87 1.75 -3.20 3.90
CA VAL A 87 3.04 -3.25 3.18
C VAL A 87 3.70 -1.87 3.14
N TYR A 88 3.00 -0.87 2.62
CA TYR A 88 3.48 0.49 2.40
C TYR A 88 2.37 1.52 2.65
N ALA A 89 2.73 2.80 2.68
CA ALA A 89 1.78 3.90 2.68
C ALA A 89 2.17 4.94 1.62
N GLN A 90 1.20 5.75 1.19
CA GLN A 90 1.43 6.89 0.32
C GLN A 90 0.64 8.09 0.83
N THR A 91 1.38 9.15 1.14
CA THR A 91 0.82 10.40 1.63
C THR A 91 0.59 11.34 0.44
N VAL A 92 -0.60 11.93 0.35
CA VAL A 92 -1.01 12.83 -0.76
C VAL A 92 -1.50 14.15 -0.19
N GLY A 93 -1.03 15.27 -0.77
CA GLY A 93 -1.40 16.61 -0.31
C GLY A 93 -0.86 17.72 -1.20
N HIS A 94 -1.13 18.96 -0.84
CA HIS A 94 -0.52 20.11 -1.53
C HIS A 94 1.00 20.15 -1.27
N PRO A 95 1.81 20.49 -2.28
CA PRO A 95 3.21 20.83 -2.05
C PRO A 95 3.35 21.95 -1.00
N ALA A 96 4.41 21.89 -0.20
CA ALA A 96 4.71 22.91 0.82
C ALA A 96 5.33 24.18 0.21
#